data_AF-A0A1C4QYB0-F1
#
_entry.id   AF-A0A1C4QYB0-F1
#
_cell.length_a   1.000
_cell.length_b   1.000
_cell.length_c   1.000
_cell.angle_alpha   90.00
_cell.angle_beta   90.00
_cell.angle_gamma   90.00
#
_symmetry.space_group_name_H-M   'P 1'
#
loop_
_entity.id
_entity.type
_entity.pdbx_description
1 polymer ?
#
loop_
_entity_poly.entity_id
_entity_poly.type
_entity_poly.pdbx_seq_one_letter_code
_entity_poly.pdbx_strand_id
1 'polypeptide(L)'
;MAAEPEILDELRRLRARVPQLTGALVTGTDGTPLAQDTPGVDAEAMAALTAAAHGAAVRLADLTGQGAVRELVVHGVYGYVAAYTAGGSAVLTLLAQDRVNLGRLLLEGRRSGARVGELVDARRAAQAAPARPRPAKPAAPGAGQAGARTRTARAARTANTDARTTTDS
;
A
#
# COMPACT_ATOMS: atom_id res chain seq x y z
N MET A 1 -13.91 5.69 -1.46
CA MET A 1 -13.30 4.49 -0.84
C MET A 1 -13.46 4.60 0.67
N ALA A 2 -13.85 3.55 1.38
CA ALA A 2 -13.99 3.61 2.83
C ALA A 2 -12.60 3.79 3.44
N ALA A 3 -12.43 4.80 4.29
CA ALA A 3 -11.18 5.03 5.00
C ALA A 3 -10.84 3.81 5.86
N GLU A 4 -9.57 3.39 5.81
CA GLU A 4 -9.12 2.16 6.46
C GLU A 4 -9.18 2.32 7.99
N PRO A 5 -9.85 1.38 8.69
CA PRO A 5 -10.21 1.57 10.10
C PRO A 5 -8.98 1.75 11.00
N GLU A 6 -7.88 1.06 10.71
CA GLU A 6 -6.63 1.17 11.47
C GLU A 6 -5.97 2.54 11.31
N ILE A 7 -6.05 3.14 10.11
CA ILE A 7 -5.52 4.48 9.83
C ILE A 7 -6.38 5.51 10.55
N LEU A 8 -7.71 5.42 10.43
CA LEU A 8 -8.63 6.30 11.15
C LEU A 8 -8.45 6.23 12.67
N ASP A 9 -8.24 5.03 13.22
CA ASP A 9 -7.96 4.85 14.64
C ASP A 9 -6.65 5.50 15.05
N GLU A 10 -5.63 5.48 14.20
CA GLU A 10 -4.40 6.21 14.46
C GLU A 10 -4.61 7.73 14.43
N LEU A 11 -5.39 8.26 13.48
CA LEU A 11 -5.73 9.68 13.44
C LEU A 11 -6.48 10.11 14.71
N ARG A 12 -7.43 9.31 15.19
CA ARG A 12 -8.16 9.55 16.44
C ARG A 12 -7.22 9.55 17.65
N ARG A 13 -6.32 8.57 17.74
CA ARG A 13 -5.32 8.51 18.81
C ARG A 13 -4.37 9.71 18.77
N LEU A 14 -3.98 10.16 17.58
CA LEU A 14 -3.14 11.34 17.41
C LEU A 14 -3.86 12.61 17.91
N ARG A 15 -5.15 12.79 17.60
CA ARG A 15 -5.93 13.92 18.14
C ARG A 15 -6.05 13.90 19.66
N ALA A 16 -6.15 12.71 20.27
CA ALA A 16 -6.10 12.59 21.73
C ALA A 16 -4.73 12.99 22.30
N ARG A 17 -3.64 12.72 21.57
CA ARG A 17 -2.27 13.12 21.95
C ARG A 17 -1.95 14.57 21.61
N VAL A 18 -2.69 15.24 20.73
CA VAL A 18 -2.49 16.67 20.40
C VAL A 18 -3.87 17.35 20.31
N PRO A 19 -4.43 17.81 21.44
CA PRO A 19 -5.81 18.32 21.49
C PRO A 19 -6.09 19.55 20.60
N GLN A 20 -5.05 20.31 20.23
CA GLN A 20 -5.18 21.47 19.34
C GLN A 20 -5.23 21.09 17.85
N LEU A 21 -5.21 19.80 17.49
CA LEU A 21 -5.44 19.35 16.12
C LEU A 21 -6.90 19.57 15.71
N THR A 22 -7.07 20.32 14.62
CA THR A 22 -8.37 20.60 14.01
C THR A 22 -8.68 19.65 12.87
N GLY A 23 -7.66 18.98 12.31
CA GLY A 23 -7.87 17.93 11.33
C GLY A 23 -6.62 17.12 11.01
N ALA A 24 -6.82 15.95 10.42
CA ALA A 24 -5.75 15.09 9.94
C ALA A 24 -6.18 14.35 8.65
N LEU A 25 -5.29 14.29 7.67
CA LEU A 25 -5.50 13.66 6.38
C LEU A 25 -4.33 12.74 6.06
N VAL A 26 -4.61 11.55 5.56
CA VAL A 26 -3.63 10.69 4.92
C VAL A 26 -3.93 10.69 3.43
N THR A 27 -2.95 11.07 2.63
CA THR A 27 -3.02 11.08 1.18
C THR A 27 -1.93 10.20 0.59
N GLY A 28 -2.20 9.59 -0.56
CA GLY A 28 -1.15 9.04 -1.41
C GLY A 28 -0.25 10.15 -1.97
N THR A 29 0.94 9.80 -2.42
CA THR A 29 1.86 10.72 -3.12
C THR A 29 1.32 11.20 -4.47
N ASP A 30 0.28 10.55 -4.98
CA ASP A 30 -0.48 10.92 -6.17
C ASP A 30 -1.56 11.98 -5.90
N GLY A 31 -1.81 12.32 -4.63
CA GLY A 31 -2.86 13.27 -4.23
C GLY A 31 -4.22 12.63 -3.99
N THR A 32 -4.31 11.30 -3.94
CA THR A 32 -5.56 10.59 -3.63
C THR A 32 -5.75 10.47 -2.11
N PRO A 33 -6.87 10.90 -1.50
CA PRO A 33 -7.12 10.73 -0.08
C PRO A 33 -7.35 9.26 0.29
N LEU A 34 -6.61 8.78 1.30
CA LEU A 34 -6.68 7.42 1.85
C LEU A 34 -7.54 7.35 3.12
N ALA A 35 -7.40 8.35 4.00
CA ALA A 35 -8.19 8.49 5.22
C ALA A 35 -8.24 9.95 5.66
N GLN A 36 -9.36 10.38 6.24
CA GLN A 36 -9.52 11.77 6.70
C GLN A 36 -10.28 11.86 8.02
N ASP A 37 -9.89 12.84 8.82
CA ASP A 37 -10.62 13.43 9.93
C ASP A 37 -10.40 14.95 9.85
N THR A 38 -10.98 15.59 8.83
CA THR A 38 -10.83 17.03 8.55
C THR A 38 -12.20 17.71 8.42
N PRO A 39 -12.88 18.00 9.56
CA PRO A 39 -14.21 18.61 9.52
C PRO A 39 -14.21 19.96 8.79
N GLY A 40 -15.09 20.10 7.79
CA GLY A 40 -15.27 21.36 7.05
C GLY A 40 -14.19 21.65 6.01
N VAL A 41 -13.31 20.70 5.70
CA VAL A 41 -12.28 20.83 4.66
C VAL A 41 -12.55 19.84 3.53
N ASP A 42 -12.39 20.29 2.29
CA ASP A 42 -12.41 19.41 1.12
C ASP A 42 -11.15 18.53 1.11
N ALA A 43 -11.32 17.25 1.40
CA ALA A 43 -10.24 16.29 1.48
C ALA A 43 -9.55 16.02 0.14
N GLU A 44 -10.27 16.07 -0.98
CA GLU A 44 -9.69 15.84 -2.31
C GLU A 44 -8.79 17.01 -2.69
N ALA A 45 -9.27 18.25 -2.51
CA ALA A 45 -8.48 19.45 -2.74
C ALA A 45 -7.25 19.51 -1.80
N MET A 46 -7.42 19.18 -0.52
CA MET A 46 -6.34 19.15 0.46
C MET A 46 -5.30 18.06 0.16
N ALA A 47 -5.73 16.89 -0.31
CA ALA A 47 -4.86 15.79 -0.70
C ALA A 47 -3.98 16.17 -1.90
N ALA A 48 -4.59 16.69 -2.97
CA ALA A 48 -3.88 17.16 -4.16
C ALA A 48 -2.86 18.26 -3.84
N LEU A 49 -3.25 19.28 -3.06
CA LEU A 49 -2.35 20.36 -2.66
C LEU A 49 -1.21 19.87 -1.76
N THR A 50 -1.50 18.99 -0.80
CA THR A 50 -0.47 18.41 0.05
C THR A 50 0.54 17.62 -0.79
N ALA A 51 0.07 16.75 -1.68
CA ALA A 51 0.96 15.94 -2.51
C ALA A 51 1.86 16.81 -3.39
N ALA A 52 1.31 17.88 -3.99
CA ALA A 52 2.07 18.84 -4.76
C ALA A 52 3.12 19.59 -3.91
N ALA A 53 2.73 20.10 -2.73
CA ALA A 53 3.62 20.82 -1.83
C ALA A 53 4.73 19.91 -1.27
N HIS A 54 4.40 18.67 -0.92
CA HIS A 54 5.36 17.67 -0.46
C HIS A 54 6.35 17.31 -1.57
N GLY A 55 5.88 17.08 -2.80
CA GLY A 55 6.74 16.84 -3.95
C GLY A 55 7.67 18.01 -4.26
N ALA A 56 7.21 19.26 -4.09
CA ALA A 56 8.07 20.44 -4.19
C ALA A 56 9.11 20.50 -3.07
N ALA A 57 8.73 20.17 -1.84
CA ALA A 57 9.66 20.09 -0.70
C ALA A 57 10.75 19.03 -0.94
N VAL A 58 10.40 17.85 -1.49
CA VAL A 58 11.37 16.80 -1.85
C VAL A 58 12.40 17.34 -2.84
N ARG A 59 11.94 17.93 -3.95
CA ARG A 59 12.85 18.53 -4.94
C ARG A 59 13.72 19.63 -4.35
N LEU A 60 13.16 20.47 -3.47
CA LEU A 60 13.92 21.53 -2.80
C LEU A 60 15.00 20.96 -1.88
N ALA A 61 14.69 19.93 -1.10
CA ALA A 61 15.64 19.27 -0.21
C ALA A 61 16.78 18.60 -1.00
N ASP A 62 16.45 17.96 -2.13
CA ASP A 62 17.44 17.39 -3.04
C ASP A 62 18.35 18.49 -3.63
N LEU A 63 17.77 19.56 -4.17
CA LEU A 63 18.50 20.69 -4.76
C LEU A 63 19.44 21.39 -3.76
N THR A 64 19.07 21.40 -2.47
CA THR A 64 19.84 22.06 -1.40
C THR A 64 20.73 21.10 -0.62
N GLY A 65 20.79 19.82 -1.01
CA GLY A 65 21.63 18.81 -0.37
C GLY A 65 21.21 18.43 1.06
N GLN A 66 19.94 18.68 1.44
CA GLN A 66 19.42 18.37 2.78
C GLN A 66 18.93 16.92 2.91
N GLY A 67 18.93 16.16 1.82
CA GLY A 67 18.52 14.77 1.78
C GLY A 67 17.00 14.59 1.87
N ALA A 68 16.58 13.45 2.42
CA ALA A 68 15.16 13.09 2.46
C ALA A 68 14.34 14.04 3.34
N VAL A 69 13.22 14.53 2.80
CA VAL A 69 12.25 15.35 3.54
C VAL A 69 11.65 14.53 4.69
N ARG A 70 11.72 15.10 5.89
CA ARG A 70 11.06 14.55 7.08
C ARG A 70 9.68 15.13 7.26
N GLU A 71 9.60 16.46 7.19
CA GLU A 71 8.33 17.18 7.24
C GLU A 71 8.40 18.52 6.51
N LEU A 72 7.23 19.04 6.15
CA LEU A 72 7.00 20.40 5.69
C LEU A 72 6.04 21.06 6.67
N VAL A 73 6.36 22.27 7.14
CA VAL A 73 5.50 23.04 8.05
C VAL A 73 5.18 24.39 7.41
N VAL A 74 3.90 24.71 7.35
CA VAL A 74 3.37 26.01 6.96
C VAL A 74 2.74 26.64 8.19
N HIS A 75 3.22 27.84 8.58
CA HIS A 75 2.61 28.65 9.62
C HIS A 75 1.81 29.77 8.98
N GLY A 76 0.50 29.75 9.17
CA GLY A 76 -0.41 30.83 8.79
C GLY A 76 -0.92 31.56 10.02
N VAL A 77 -1.59 32.69 9.79
CA VAL A 77 -2.14 33.56 10.85
C VAL A 77 -3.08 32.82 11.82
N TYR A 78 -3.71 31.74 11.37
CA TYR A 78 -4.69 30.98 12.15
C TYR A 78 -4.18 29.63 12.66
N GLY A 79 -2.93 29.28 12.34
CA GLY A 79 -2.31 28.04 12.82
C GLY A 79 -1.40 27.36 11.80
N TYR A 80 -1.27 26.05 11.94
CA TYR A 80 -0.24 25.28 11.25
C TYR A 80 -0.84 24.22 10.33
N VAL A 81 -0.19 24.04 9.20
CA VAL A 81 -0.30 22.83 8.37
C VAL A 81 1.04 22.13 8.41
N ALA A 82 1.06 20.86 8.85
CA ALA A 82 2.29 20.07 8.91
C ALA A 82 2.11 18.77 8.12
N ALA A 83 2.96 18.53 7.13
CA ALA A 83 2.94 17.32 6.30
C ALA A 83 4.19 16.47 6.59
N TYR A 84 3.99 15.19 6.86
CA TYR A 84 5.04 14.22 7.22
C TYR A 84 5.07 13.10 6.19
N THR A 85 6.26 12.64 5.83
CA THR A 85 6.40 11.41 5.04
C THR A 85 5.84 10.22 5.83
N ALA A 86 5.00 9.42 5.17
CA ALA A 86 4.39 8.24 5.77
C ALA A 86 4.66 7.02 4.87
N GLY A 87 5.79 6.35 5.12
CA GLY A 87 6.24 5.23 4.29
C GLY A 87 6.70 5.70 2.90
N GLY A 88 6.64 4.79 1.92
CA GLY A 88 7.11 5.06 0.55
C GLY A 88 6.06 5.64 -0.39
N SER A 89 4.79 5.69 0.02
CA SER A 89 3.68 6.07 -0.88
C SER A 89 2.57 6.90 -0.26
N ALA A 90 2.74 7.40 0.97
CA ALA A 90 1.76 8.26 1.61
C ALA A 90 2.39 9.46 2.33
N VAL A 91 1.53 10.44 2.61
CA VAL A 91 1.83 11.66 3.37
C VAL A 91 0.73 11.84 4.41
N LEU A 92 1.14 12.09 5.66
CA LEU A 92 0.24 12.48 6.75
C LEU A 92 0.24 14.01 6.87
N THR A 93 -0.91 14.65 6.71
CA THR A 93 -1.10 16.09 6.88
C THR A 93 -1.92 16.39 8.11
N LEU A 94 -1.43 17.30 8.95
CA LEU A 94 -2.07 17.74 10.18
C LEU A 94 -2.42 19.22 10.09
N LEU A 95 -3.63 19.56 10.55
CA LEU A 95 -4.09 20.92 10.76
C LEU A 95 -4.13 21.20 12.26
N ALA A 96 -3.53 22.30 12.70
CA ALA A 96 -3.47 22.68 14.10
C ALA A 96 -3.78 24.16 14.30
N GLN A 97 -4.36 24.50 15.45
CA GLN A 97 -4.54 25.90 15.85
C GLN A 97 -3.20 26.58 16.12
N ASP A 98 -3.15 27.91 16.01
CA ASP A 98 -1.95 28.73 16.28
C ASP A 98 -1.34 28.52 17.68
N ARG A 99 -2.20 28.30 18.68
CA ARG A 99 -1.79 28.01 20.07
C ARG A 99 -1.25 26.60 20.32
N VAL A 100 -1.05 25.79 19.28
CA VAL A 100 -0.51 24.43 19.44
C VAL A 100 0.93 24.48 19.95
N ASN A 101 1.30 23.53 20.81
CA ASN A 101 2.71 23.33 21.11
C ASN A 101 3.39 22.71 19.87
N LEU A 102 4.12 23.52 19.09
CA LEU A 102 4.76 23.08 17.85
C LEU A 102 5.73 21.91 18.06
N GLY A 103 6.50 21.92 19.16
CA GLY A 103 7.40 20.80 19.48
C GLY A 103 6.65 19.47 19.65
N ARG A 104 5.51 19.50 20.34
CA ARG A 104 4.62 18.34 20.51
C ARG A 104 3.95 17.93 19.19
N LEU A 105 3.54 18.90 18.36
CA LEU A 105 3.00 18.63 17.03
C LEU A 105 4.00 17.88 16.16
N LEU A 106 5.26 18.33 16.12
CA LEU A 106 6.33 17.68 15.36
C LEU A 106 6.66 16.29 15.91
N LEU A 107 6.76 16.15 17.23
CA LEU A 107 7.05 14.87 17.89
C LEU A 107 5.98 13.82 17.56
N GLU A 108 4.71 14.17 17.80
CA GLU A 108 3.59 13.25 17.60
C GLU A 108 3.29 13.04 16.11
N GLY A 109 3.48 14.06 15.28
CA GLY A 109 3.34 13.97 13.83
C GLY A 109 4.34 13.01 13.20
N ARG A 110 5.63 13.07 13.58
CA ARG A 110 6.63 12.09 13.13
C ARG A 110 6.30 10.67 13.57
N ARG A 111 5.90 10.50 14.84
CA ARG A 111 5.51 9.19 15.38
C ARG A 111 4.32 8.59 14.63
N SER A 112 3.26 9.38 14.42
CA SER A 112 2.09 8.94 13.67
C SER A 112 2.38 8.75 12.18
N GLY A 113 3.22 9.59 11.58
CA GLY A 113 3.64 9.44 10.18
C GLY A 113 4.32 8.10 9.93
N ALA A 114 5.26 7.71 10.81
CA ALA A 114 5.88 6.38 10.76
C ALA A 114 4.86 5.25 10.88
N ARG A 115 3.95 5.33 11.85
CA ARG A 115 2.89 4.32 12.06
C ARG A 115 1.92 4.22 10.88
N VAL A 116 1.50 5.35 10.32
CA VAL A 116 0.65 5.40 9.13
C VAL A 116 1.39 4.78 7.93
N GLY A 117 2.68 5.06 7.78
CA GLY A 117 3.52 4.44 6.75
C GLY A 117 3.51 2.91 6.84
N GLU A 118 3.72 2.34 8.03
CA GLU A 118 3.63 0.91 8.26
C GLU A 118 2.27 0.32 7.85
N LEU A 119 1.17 1.00 8.20
CA LEU A 119 -0.18 0.56 7.86
C LEU A 119 -0.43 0.58 6.35
N VAL A 120 -0.02 1.65 5.67
CA VAL A 120 -0.17 1.80 4.21
C VAL A 120 0.68 0.78 3.47
N ASP A 121 1.94 0.58 3.87
CA ASP A 121 2.85 -0.36 3.21
C ASP A 121 2.38 -1.81 3.40
N ALA A 122 1.93 -2.19 4.60
CA ALA A 122 1.36 -3.51 4.87
C ALA A 122 0.11 -3.77 4.01
N ARG A 123 -0.74 -2.75 3.86
CA ARG A 123 -1.93 -2.84 3.02
C ARG A 123 -1.58 -3.03 1.55
N ARG A 124 -0.62 -2.25 1.04
CA ARG A 124 -0.17 -2.35 -0.36
C ARG A 124 0.41 -3.73 -0.65
N ALA A 125 1.21 -4.29 0.27
CA ALA A 125 1.72 -5.64 0.17
C ALA A 125 0.59 -6.69 0.12
N ALA A 126 -0.45 -6.55 0.94
CA ALA A 126 -1.61 -7.44 0.92
C ALA A 126 -2.42 -7.36 -0.39
N GLN A 127 -2.46 -6.20 -1.05
CA GLN A 127 -3.10 -6.03 -2.37
C GLN A 127 -2.27 -6.61 -3.51
N ALA A 128 -0.94 -6.53 -3.41
CA ALA A 128 0.00 -7.02 -4.42
C ALA A 128 0.19 -8.55 -4.37
N ALA A 129 -0.17 -9.21 -3.27
CA ALA A 129 -0.06 -10.66 -3.14
C ALA A 129 -0.96 -11.38 -4.16
N PRO A 130 -0.44 -12.31 -4.96
CA PRO A 130 -1.25 -13.04 -5.94
C PRO A 130 -2.36 -13.82 -5.22
N ALA A 131 -3.56 -13.84 -5.80
CA ALA A 131 -4.68 -14.63 -5.31
C ALA A 131 -4.23 -16.08 -5.10
N ARG A 132 -4.17 -16.51 -3.84
CA ARG A 132 -3.75 -17.86 -3.46
C ARG A 132 -4.57 -18.88 -4.29
N PRO A 133 -3.94 -19.86 -4.96
CA PRO A 133 -4.69 -20.87 -5.70
C PRO A 133 -5.67 -21.53 -4.75
N ARG A 134 -6.97 -21.45 -5.07
CA ARG A 134 -8.03 -22.11 -4.32
C ARG A 134 -7.66 -23.61 -4.26
N PRO A 135 -7.61 -24.26 -3.08
CA PRO A 135 -7.23 -25.67 -3.02
C PRO A 135 -8.18 -26.45 -3.94
N ALA A 136 -7.59 -27.13 -4.93
CA ALA A 136 -8.32 -27.99 -5.83
C ALA A 136 -9.09 -29.00 -4.98
N LYS A 137 -10.40 -29.08 -5.20
CA LYS A 137 -11.29 -30.04 -4.57
C LYS A 137 -10.66 -31.44 -4.71
N PRO A 138 -10.45 -32.22 -3.63
CA PRO A 138 -9.89 -33.56 -3.77
C PRO A 138 -10.77 -34.36 -4.71
N ALA A 139 -10.18 -34.85 -5.81
CA ALA A 139 -10.85 -35.79 -6.69
C ALA A 139 -11.24 -37.01 -5.85
N ALA A 140 -12.53 -37.36 -5.87
CA ALA A 140 -13.06 -38.51 -5.17
C ALA A 140 -12.31 -39.78 -5.63
N PRO A 141 -12.00 -40.72 -4.72
CA PRO A 141 -11.33 -41.96 -5.08
C PRO A 141 -12.27 -42.81 -5.96
N GLY A 142 -11.76 -43.17 -7.15
CA GLY A 142 -12.43 -44.04 -8.09
C GLY A 142 -12.76 -45.39 -7.46
N ALA A 143 -14.04 -45.78 -7.57
CA ALA A 143 -14.51 -47.11 -7.25
C ALA A 143 -13.83 -48.15 -8.15
N GLY A 144 -13.53 -49.30 -7.54
CA GLY A 144 -12.66 -50.33 -8.06
C GLY A 144 -13.14 -51.12 -9.28
N GLN A 145 -12.18 -51.93 -9.71
CA GLN A 145 -12.09 -52.83 -10.85
C GLN A 145 -13.18 -53.91 -10.89
N ALA A 146 -13.55 -54.34 -12.11
CA ALA A 146 -14.04 -55.70 -12.34
C ALA A 146 -13.74 -56.17 -13.77
N GLY A 147 -13.07 -57.32 -13.90
CA GLY A 147 -13.40 -58.30 -14.95
C GLY A 147 -12.37 -58.53 -16.06
N ALA A 148 -11.35 -59.33 -15.76
CA ALA A 148 -10.46 -59.97 -16.73
C ALA A 148 -11.22 -60.83 -17.75
N ARG A 149 -10.85 -60.75 -19.05
CA ARG A 149 -10.99 -61.85 -20.00
C ARG A 149 -9.81 -61.91 -20.97
N THR A 150 -9.02 -62.97 -20.77
CA THR A 150 -7.98 -63.52 -21.63
C THR A 150 -8.48 -63.81 -23.05
N ARG A 151 -7.68 -63.47 -24.05
CA ARG A 151 -7.59 -64.27 -25.29
C ARG A 151 -6.26 -64.06 -26.01
N THR A 152 -5.57 -65.18 -26.18
CA THR A 152 -4.29 -65.40 -26.86
C THR A 152 -4.44 -65.47 -28.39
N ALA A 153 -3.51 -64.88 -29.13
CA ALA A 153 -2.98 -65.33 -30.43
C ALA A 153 -1.80 -64.40 -30.82
N ARG A 154 -0.54 -64.83 -30.71
CA ARG A 154 0.30 -65.51 -31.72
C ARG A 154 0.68 -64.65 -32.96
N ALA A 155 1.87 -64.06 -32.85
CA ALA A 155 3.00 -63.93 -33.80
C ALA A 155 2.80 -63.54 -35.29
N ALA A 156 3.50 -62.46 -35.68
CA ALA A 156 4.39 -62.36 -36.86
C ALA A 156 5.36 -61.17 -36.59
N ARG A 157 6.70 -61.32 -36.53
CA ARG A 157 7.68 -61.30 -37.67
C ARG A 157 7.30 -60.22 -38.70
N THR A 158 8.09 -59.22 -39.05
CA THR A 158 9.56 -59.11 -39.29
C THR A 158 9.87 -57.65 -39.66
N ALA A 159 11.16 -57.26 -39.57
CA ALA A 159 11.84 -56.27 -40.45
C ALA A 159 11.42 -54.78 -40.33
N ASN A 160 12.26 -53.76 -40.49
CA ASN A 160 13.71 -53.59 -40.66
C ASN A 160 13.99 -52.07 -40.62
N THR A 161 15.24 -51.70 -40.34
CA THR A 161 16.00 -50.55 -40.91
C THR A 161 15.53 -49.10 -40.69
N ASP A 162 16.33 -48.42 -39.86
CA ASP A 162 17.10 -47.19 -40.10
C ASP A 162 16.51 -45.92 -40.75
N ALA A 163 16.91 -44.82 -40.09
CA ALA A 163 17.67 -43.68 -40.64
C ALA A 163 16.95 -42.34 -40.94
N ARG A 164 17.62 -41.30 -40.39
CA ARG A 164 17.76 -39.88 -40.81
C ARG A 164 16.68 -38.91 -40.32
N THR A 165 17.00 -37.97 -39.42
CA THR A 165 17.58 -36.60 -39.67
C THR A 165 16.77 -35.84 -40.73
N THR A 166 16.20 -34.66 -40.47
CA THR A 166 16.93 -33.39 -40.34
C THR A 166 16.15 -32.27 -39.63
N THR A 167 16.92 -31.39 -39.01
CA THR A 167 16.69 -29.99 -38.65
C THR A 167 16.35 -29.09 -39.85
N ASP A 168 15.46 -28.11 -39.67
CA ASP A 168 15.61 -26.69 -40.08
C ASP A 168 14.49 -25.88 -39.39
N SER A 169 14.81 -24.97 -38.47
CA SER A 169 15.09 -23.52 -38.65
C SER A 169 13.87 -22.69 -39.05
#